data_AF-A0A3D0HQJ5-F1
#
_entry.id   AF-A0A3D0HQJ5-F1
#
_cell.length_a   1.000
_cell.length_b   1.000
_cell.length_c   1.000
_cell.angle_alpha   90.00
_cell.angle_beta   90.00
_cell.angle_gamma   90.00
#
_symmetry.space_group_name_H-M   'P 1'
#
loop_
_entity.id
_entity.type
_entity.pdbx_description
1 polymer ?
#
loop_
_entity_poly.entity_id
_entity_poly.type
_entity_poly.pdbx_seq_one_letter_code
_entity_poly.pdbx_strand_id
1 'polypeptide(L)' 'MTLQELYREGIRKLEEKGVPEAELNAWYLFQSCLSEEPFSYTRSRFFLEQTEQAEPETATVYMEKISKRCQRIPL' A
#
# COMPACT_ATOMS: atom_id res chain seq x y z
N MET A 1 -3.58 12.67 3.73
CA MET A 1 -3.50 12.15 2.35
C MET A 1 -4.58 11.09 2.21
N THR A 2 -5.23 11.02 1.05
CA THR A 2 -6.27 10.01 0.81
C THR A 2 -5.68 8.61 0.67
N LEU A 3 -6.52 7.58 0.78
CA LEU A 3 -6.13 6.20 0.49
C LEU A 3 -5.57 6.06 -0.94
N GLN A 4 -6.13 6.78 -1.91
CA GLN A 4 -5.62 6.81 -3.28
C GLN A 4 -4.22 7.43 -3.36
N GLU A 5 -4.01 8.58 -2.73
CA GLU A 5 -2.71 9.27 -2.72
C GLU A 5 -1.63 8.40 -2.07
N LEU A 6 -1.97 7.78 -0.93
CA LEU A 6 -1.08 6.87 -0.21
C LEU A 6 -0.69 5.68 -1.09
N TYR A 7 -1.67 5.02 -1.71
CA TYR A 7 -1.42 3.89 -2.60
C TYR A 7 -0.52 4.28 -3.79
N ARG A 8 -0.82 5.40 -4.46
CA ARG A 8 -0.02 5.88 -5.60
C ARG A 8 1.41 6.24 -5.21
N GLU A 9 1.61 6.80 -4.03
CA GLU A 9 2.96 7.10 -3.51
C GLU A 9 3.76 5.82 -3.26
N GLY A 10 3.11 4.76 -2.76
CA GLY A 10 3.74 3.44 -2.63
C GLY A 10 4.18 2.85 -3.96
N ILE A 11 3.33 2.92 -4.99
CA ILE A 11 3.67 2.51 -6.37
C ILE A 11 4.89 3.28 -6.86
N ARG A 12 4.83 4.62 -6.80
CA ARG A 12 5.91 5.51 -7.28
C ARG A 12 7.25 5.14 -6.64
N LYS A 13 7.30 4.97 -5.31
CA LYS A 13 8.53 4.59 -4.61
C LYS A 13 9.09 3.24 -5.05
N LEU A 14 8.23 2.26 -5.30
CA LEU A 14 8.65 0.93 -5.76
C LEU A 14 9.17 0.97 -7.21
N GLU A 15 8.50 1.72 -8.09
CA GLU A 15 8.93 1.95 -9.47
C GLU A 15 10.29 2.65 -9.54
N GLU A 16 10.49 3.70 -8.73
CA GLU A 16 11.78 4.42 -8.62
C GLU A 16 12.94 3.53 -8.16
N LYS A 17 12.63 2.44 -7.44
CA LYS A 17 13.61 1.43 -7.00
C LYS A 17 13.67 0.22 -7.93
N GLY A 18 12.97 0.27 -9.07
CA GLY A 18 12.93 -0.78 -10.08
C GLY A 18 12.39 -2.10 -9.55
N VAL A 19 11.53 -2.08 -8.52
CA VAL A 19 10.90 -3.30 -7.98
C VAL A 19 9.94 -3.84 -9.05
N PRO A 20 10.12 -5.10 -9.52
CA PRO A 20 9.20 -5.73 -10.44
C PRO A 20 7.79 -5.77 -9.87
N GLU A 21 6.79 -5.61 -10.73
CA GLU A 21 5.37 -5.64 -10.33
C GLU A 21 5.07 -4.64 -9.21
N ALA A 22 5.63 -3.42 -9.30
CA ALA A 22 5.50 -2.37 -8.29
C ALA A 22 4.05 -2.13 -7.85
N GLU A 23 3.11 -2.08 -8.79
CA GLU A 23 1.68 -1.88 -8.49
C GLU A 23 1.07 -3.04 -7.69
N LEU A 24 1.41 -4.27 -8.05
CA LEU A 24 0.93 -5.48 -7.37
C LEU A 24 1.52 -5.59 -5.96
N ASN A 25 2.83 -5.30 -5.83
CA ASN A 25 3.51 -5.26 -4.54
C ASN A 25 2.92 -4.16 -3.66
N ALA A 26 2.74 -2.96 -4.19
CA ALA A 26 2.08 -1.86 -3.49
C ALA A 26 0.69 -2.28 -3.00
N TRP A 27 -0.07 -3.00 -3.83
CA TRP A 27 -1.43 -3.42 -3.48
C TRP A 27 -1.45 -4.43 -2.34
N TYR A 28 -0.64 -5.49 -2.40
CA TYR A 28 -0.61 -6.48 -1.33
C TYR A 28 -0.17 -5.89 0.01
N LEU A 29 0.81 -4.99 -0.02
CA LEU A 29 1.24 -4.28 1.19
C LEU A 29 0.14 -3.37 1.72
N PHE A 30 -0.56 -2.66 0.84
CA PHE A 30 -1.66 -1.77 1.20
C PHE A 30 -2.83 -2.56 1.80
N GLN A 31 -3.24 -3.63 1.13
CA GLN A 31 -4.27 -4.57 1.60
C GLN A 31 -3.90 -5.12 2.98
N SER A 32 -2.65 -5.52 3.20
CA SER A 32 -2.19 -6.06 4.49
C SER A 32 -2.26 -5.07 5.64
N CYS A 33 -2.28 -3.76 5.37
CA CYS A 33 -2.36 -2.70 6.37
C CYS A 33 -3.81 -2.35 6.75
N LEU A 34 -4.77 -2.64 5.87
CA LEU A 34 -6.19 -2.29 6.03
C LEU A 34 -7.08 -3.49 6.35
N SER A 35 -6.52 -4.70 6.27
CA SER A 35 -7.23 -5.94 6.52
C SER A 35 -7.22 -6.28 8.02
N GLU A 36 -8.40 -6.47 8.60
CA GLU A 36 -8.55 -7.02 9.97
C GLU A 36 -8.29 -8.53 9.97
N GLU A 37 -8.83 -9.23 8.98
CA GLU A 37 -8.58 -10.64 8.68
C GLU A 37 -7.82 -10.78 7.35
N PRO A 38 -7.00 -11.82 7.12
CA PRO A 38 -6.25 -11.99 5.88
C PRO A 38 -7.10 -11.78 4.62
N PHE A 39 -6.68 -10.84 3.77
CA PHE A 39 -7.33 -10.49 2.50
C PHE A 39 -8.75 -9.90 2.61
N SER A 40 -9.21 -9.51 3.81
CA SER A 40 -10.54 -8.91 4.03
C SER A 40 -10.71 -7.53 3.36
N TYR A 41 -9.62 -6.77 3.17
CA TYR A 41 -9.68 -5.51 2.43
C TYR A 41 -9.57 -5.75 0.93
N THR A 42 -10.60 -5.41 0.15
CA THR A 42 -10.69 -5.76 -1.28
C THR A 42 -10.54 -4.55 -2.20
N ARG A 43 -10.29 -4.79 -3.50
CA ARG A 43 -10.28 -3.74 -4.54
C ARG A 43 -11.62 -3.00 -4.64
N SER A 44 -12.74 -3.72 -4.45
CA SER A 44 -14.07 -3.13 -4.45
C SER A 44 -14.26 -2.17 -3.28
N ARG A 45 -13.80 -2.55 -2.09
CA ARG A 45 -13.83 -1.68 -0.90
C ARG A 45 -12.95 -0.44 -1.10
N PHE A 46 -11.73 -0.64 -1.57
CA PHE A 46 -10.84 0.47 -1.93
C PHE A 46 -11.49 1.43 -2.92
N PHE A 47 -12.17 0.94 -3.96
CA PHE A 47 -12.82 1.80 -4.94
C PHE A 47 -13.85 2.76 -4.33
N LEU A 48 -14.58 2.29 -3.30
CA LEU A 48 -15.57 3.09 -2.57
C LEU A 48 -14.93 4.09 -1.61
N GLU A 49 -13.83 3.72 -0.97
CA GLU A 49 -13.18 4.48 0.11
C GLU A 49 -11.97 5.32 -0.37
N GLN A 50 -11.54 5.22 -1.63
CA GLN A 50 -10.25 5.76 -2.10
C GLN A 50 -10.05 7.27 -1.85
N THR A 51 -11.13 8.04 -1.71
CA THR A 51 -11.11 9.48 -1.42
C THR A 51 -11.08 9.81 0.08
N GLU A 52 -11.31 8.81 0.94
CA GLU A 52 -11.24 8.96 2.40
C GLU A 52 -9.80 9.18 2.85
N GLN A 53 -9.63 9.86 3.99
CA GLN A 53 -8.32 10.08 4.58
C GLN A 53 -7.76 8.76 5.11
N ALA A 54 -6.50 8.48 4.80
CA ALA A 54 -5.81 7.35 5.42
C ALA A 54 -5.57 7.64 6.91
N GLU A 55 -5.86 6.66 7.76
CA GLU A 55 -5.49 6.73 9.17
C GLU A 55 -3.97 6.91 9.32
N PRO A 56 -3.49 7.79 10.21
CA PRO A 56 -2.06 8.09 10.34
C PRO A 56 -1.20 6.86 10.61
N GLU A 57 -1.70 5.93 11.42
CA GLU A 57 -1.02 4.67 11.74
C GLU A 57 -0.90 3.78 10.49
N THR A 58 -2.00 3.59 9.74
CA THR A 58 -2.01 2.84 8.49
C THR A 58 -1.02 3.42 7.47
N ALA A 59 -0.99 4.75 7.32
CA ALA A 59 -0.05 5.42 6.43
C ALA A 59 1.41 5.16 6.83
N THR A 60 1.70 5.23 8.13
CA THR A 60 3.04 4.97 8.67
C THR A 60 3.47 3.53 8.42
N VAL A 61 2.65 2.55 8.81
CA VAL A 61 2.93 1.12 8.63
C VAL A 61 3.09 0.77 7.15
N TYR A 62 2.22 1.31 6.29
CA TYR A 62 2.33 1.08 4.85
C TYR A 62 3.66 1.58 4.29
N MET A 63 4.06 2.80 4.66
CA MET A 63 5.31 3.40 4.17
C MET A 63 6.56 2.68 4.69
N GLU A 64 6.52 2.11 5.91
CA GLU A 64 7.57 1.23 6.40
C GLU A 64 7.69 -0.06 5.58
N LYS A 65 6.56 -0.70 5.26
CA LYS A 65 6.53 -1.90 4.41
C LYS A 65 7.06 -1.59 3.00
N ILE A 66 6.67 -0.48 2.41
CA ILE A 66 7.21 0.00 1.12
C ILE A 66 8.73 0.17 1.21
N SER A 67 9.21 0.82 2.27
CA SER A 67 10.65 1.06 2.48
C SER A 67 11.46 -0.24 2.61
N LYS A 68 10.90 -1.26 3.27
CA LYS A 68 11.50 -2.61 3.33
C LYS A 68 11.49 -3.28 1.95
N ARG A 69 10.37 -3.20 1.22
CA ARG A 69 10.25 -3.81 -0.11
C ARG A 69 11.18 -3.19 -1.14
N CYS A 70 11.40 -1.87 -1.07
CA CYS A 70 12.41 -1.15 -1.85
C CYS A 70 13.82 -1.71 -1.67
N GLN A 71 14.13 -2.30 -0.51
CA GLN A 71 15.40 -2.97 -0.21
C GLN A 71 15.42 -4.44 -0.65
N ARG A 72 14.40 -4.90 -1.38
CA ARG A 72 14.22 -6.30 -1.83
C ARG A 72 14.09 -7.31 -0.68
N ILE A 73 13.79 -6.84 0.53
CA ILE A 73 13.49 -7.71 1.66
C ILE A 73 12.13 -8.39 1.40
N PRO A 74 12.05 -9.73 1.49
CA PRO A 74 10.78 -10.46 1.43
C PRO A 74 9.86 -10.02 2.58
N LEU A 75 8.57 -9.89 2.30
CA LEU A 75 7.53 -9.50 3.26
C LEU A 75 6.55 -10.64 3.47
#